data_AF-A0A952MGD1-F1
#
_entry.id   AF-A0A952MGD1-F1
#
_cell.length_a   1.000
_cell.length_b   1.000
_cell.length_c   1.000
_cell.angle_alpha   90.00
_cell.angle_beta   90.00
_cell.angle_gamma   90.00
#
_symmetry.space_group_name_H-M   'P 1'
#
loop_
_entity.id
_entity.type
_entity.pdbx_description
1 polymer ?
#
loop_
_entity_poly.entity_id
_entity_poly.type
_entity_poly.pdbx_seq_one_letter_code
_entity_poly.pdbx_strand_id
1 'polypeptide(L)'
;MITSCNSKLLLHKLLTLMDNEVEVTLVNNVVLKGFLIGFFFGRQEFGDPFILKWHLVEKKDLYSFGSGILNTCIGTIFLHTELKSVRFLCDNSELVF
;
A
#
# COMPACT_ATOMS: atom_id res chain seq x y z
N MET A 1 -3.00 1.64 -21.74
CA MET A 1 -4.11 0.83 -21.18
C MET A 1 -3.49 -0.37 -20.43
N ILE A 2 -2.86 -0.11 -19.28
CA ILE A 2 -2.18 -1.09 -18.42
C ILE A 2 -2.26 -0.56 -16.98
N THR A 3 -3.41 -0.64 -16.32
CA THR A 3 -3.54 -0.16 -14.92
C THR A 3 -4.35 -1.10 -14.02
N SER A 4 -5.17 -2.00 -14.55
CA SER A 4 -6.03 -2.85 -13.69
C SER A 4 -5.31 -4.07 -13.09
N CYS A 5 -4.21 -4.56 -13.68
CA CYS A 5 -3.58 -5.81 -13.26
C CYS A 5 -2.60 -5.64 -12.07
N ASN A 6 -1.95 -4.48 -11.96
CA ASN A 6 -0.82 -4.32 -11.05
C ASN A 6 -1.25 -4.20 -9.57
N SER A 7 -2.39 -3.54 -9.27
CA SER A 7 -2.92 -3.46 -7.90
C SER A 7 -3.36 -4.81 -7.35
N LYS A 8 -3.97 -5.66 -8.18
CA LYS A 8 -4.38 -7.01 -7.79
C LYS A 8 -3.17 -7.90 -7.50
N LEU A 9 -2.10 -7.77 -8.30
CA LEU A 9 -0.83 -8.47 -8.06
C LEU A 9 -0.20 -8.07 -6.72
N LEU A 10 -0.16 -6.78 -6.41
CA LEU A 10 0.32 -6.27 -5.12
C LEU A 10 -0.48 -6.85 -3.95
N LEU A 11 -1.82 -6.81 -4.03
CA LEU A 11 -2.67 -7.40 -2.99
C LEU A 11 -2.40 -8.90 -2.82
N HIS A 12 -2.36 -9.65 -3.91
CA HIS A 12 -2.08 -11.09 -3.86
C HIS A 12 -0.76 -11.36 -3.16
N LYS A 13 0.29 -10.61 -3.50
CA LYS A 13 1.61 -10.78 -2.89
C LYS A 13 1.61 -10.47 -1.39
N LEU A 14 0.97 -9.38 -0.96
CA LEU A 14 0.81 -9.04 0.46
C LEU A 14 0.05 -10.14 1.24
N LEU A 15 -0.90 -10.83 0.61
CA LEU A 15 -1.63 -11.91 1.27
C LEU A 15 -0.85 -13.23 1.35
N THR A 16 0.21 -13.39 0.54
CA THR A 16 1.04 -14.60 0.53
C THR A 16 2.25 -14.54 1.48
N LEU A 17 2.62 -13.35 1.94
CA LEU A 17 3.80 -13.16 2.79
C LEU A 17 3.42 -13.24 4.27
N MET A 18 4.30 -13.81 5.08
CA MET A 18 4.12 -13.87 6.55
C MET A 18 4.38 -12.51 7.23
N ASP A 19 5.22 -11.68 6.62
CA ASP A 19 5.53 -10.32 7.06
C ASP A 19 5.35 -9.36 5.87
N ASN A 20 4.58 -8.31 6.12
CA ASN A 20 4.14 -7.34 5.13
C ASN A 20 4.78 -5.97 5.31
N GLU A 21 5.93 -5.90 5.99
CA GLU A 21 6.75 -4.69 6.00
C GLU A 21 7.28 -4.41 4.58
N VAL A 22 6.94 -3.24 4.06
CA VAL A 22 7.26 -2.79 2.72
C VAL A 22 7.96 -1.43 2.74
N GLU A 23 8.72 -1.19 1.68
CA GLU A 23 9.22 0.12 1.30
C GLU A 23 8.55 0.52 0.00
N VAL A 24 7.74 1.56 0.06
CA VAL A 24 6.96 2.11 -1.04
C VAL A 24 7.69 3.33 -1.58
N THR A 25 8.05 3.30 -2.86
CA THR A 25 8.54 4.48 -3.57
C THR A 25 7.40 5.05 -4.39
N LEU A 26 7.09 6.33 -4.18
CA LEU A 26 6.10 7.06 -4.94
C LEU A 26 6.70 7.68 -6.22
N VAL A 27 5.86 8.06 -7.18
CA VAL A 27 6.26 8.69 -8.45
C VAL A 27 7.03 10.00 -8.26
N ASN A 28 6.78 10.71 -7.16
CA ASN A 28 7.52 11.91 -6.76
C ASN A 28 8.84 11.60 -6.01
N ASN A 29 9.27 10.34 -5.99
CA ASN A 29 10.45 9.81 -5.29
C ASN A 29 10.40 9.92 -3.76
N VAL A 30 9.24 10.20 -3.16
CA VAL A 30 9.04 10.01 -1.72
C VAL A 30 9.09 8.52 -1.41
N VAL A 31 9.86 8.15 -0.39
CA VAL A 31 9.97 6.78 0.10
C VAL A 31 9.27 6.67 1.44
N LEU A 32 8.32 5.73 1.53
CA LEU A 32 7.56 5.42 2.74
C LEU A 32 7.90 3.99 3.18
N LYS A 33 8.10 3.77 4.47
CA LYS A 33 8.40 2.44 5.01
C LYS A 33 7.40 2.07 6.10
N GLY A 34 6.80 0.89 6.00
CA GLY A 34 5.79 0.46 6.95
C GLY A 34 4.98 -0.73 6.47
N PHE A 35 3.77 -0.86 6.98
CA PHE A 35 2.85 -1.96 6.70
C PHE A 35 1.64 -1.44 5.93
N LEU A 36 1.29 -2.12 4.84
CA LEU A 36 0.03 -1.87 4.16
C LEU A 36 -1.09 -2.59 4.91
N ILE A 37 -1.87 -1.84 5.68
CA ILE A 37 -2.90 -2.40 6.59
C ILE A 37 -4.31 -2.38 6.01
N GLY A 38 -4.51 -1.66 4.91
CA GLY A 38 -5.83 -1.50 4.30
C GLY A 38 -5.75 -0.90 2.90
N PHE A 39 -6.88 -0.99 2.20
CA PHE A 39 -7.01 -0.48 0.84
C PHE A 39 -8.45 -0.12 0.52
N PHE A 40 -8.63 0.69 -0.51
CA PHE A 40 -9.93 1.10 -1.02
C PHE A 40 -10.09 0.60 -2.44
N PHE A 41 -11.17 -0.12 -2.73
CA PHE A 41 -11.47 -0.58 -4.08
C PHE A 41 -11.74 0.60 -5.02
N GLY A 42 -11.26 0.49 -6.26
CA GLY A 42 -11.66 1.39 -7.34
C GLY A 42 -12.90 0.89 -8.05
N ARG A 43 -13.57 1.76 -8.80
CA ARG A 43 -14.74 1.38 -9.60
C ARG A 43 -14.30 1.00 -11.02
N GLN A 44 -14.08 -0.29 -11.24
CA GLN A 44 -13.52 -0.79 -12.49
C GLN A 44 -14.40 -0.48 -13.71
N GLU A 45 -15.73 -0.36 -13.54
CA GLU A 45 -16.63 0.05 -14.62
C GLU A 45 -16.36 1.47 -15.16
N PHE A 46 -15.66 2.32 -14.41
CA PHE A 46 -15.26 3.67 -14.82
C PHE A 46 -13.77 3.78 -15.20
N GLY A 47 -13.06 2.64 -15.29
CA GLY A 47 -11.64 2.59 -15.66
C GLY A 47 -10.65 2.77 -14.51
N ASP A 48 -11.13 2.80 -13.27
CA ASP A 48 -10.25 2.83 -12.08
C ASP A 48 -9.45 1.53 -11.95
N PRO A 49 -8.25 1.58 -11.31
CA PRO A 49 -7.54 0.38 -10.89
C PRO A 49 -8.37 -0.46 -9.90
N PHE A 50 -8.06 -1.76 -9.78
CA PHE A 50 -8.75 -2.66 -8.83
C PHE A 50 -8.69 -2.12 -7.39
N ILE A 51 -7.53 -1.61 -7.00
CA ILE A 51 -7.34 -0.84 -5.77
C ILE A 51 -7.01 0.60 -6.13
N LEU A 52 -7.80 1.53 -5.61
CA LEU A 52 -7.65 2.96 -5.83
C LEU A 52 -6.67 3.60 -4.85
N LYS A 53 -6.72 3.21 -3.57
CA LYS A 53 -5.89 3.79 -2.51
C LYS A 53 -5.36 2.72 -1.58
N TRP A 54 -4.20 3.00 -1.04
CA TRP A 54 -3.51 2.17 -0.06
C TRP A 54 -3.35 2.93 1.25
N HIS A 55 -3.44 2.22 2.36
CA HIS A 55 -3.20 2.75 3.70
C HIS A 55 -1.95 2.10 4.28
N LEU A 56 -0.90 2.90 4.44
CA LEU A 56 0.39 2.49 5.00
C LEU A 56 0.55 3.04 6.41
N VAL A 57 0.99 2.20 7.35
CA VAL A 57 1.30 2.61 8.72
C VAL A 57 2.77 2.31 9.02
N GLU A 58 3.50 3.28 9.54
CA GLU A 58 4.88 3.07 9.95
C GLU A 58 4.95 2.09 11.13
N LYS A 59 6.05 1.33 11.23
CA LYS A 59 6.27 0.34 12.29
C LYS A 59 6.09 0.91 13.71
N LYS A 60 6.50 2.16 13.93
CA LYS A 60 6.38 2.87 15.21
C LYS A 60 4.92 3.08 15.63
N ASP A 61 4.01 3.18 14.67
CA ASP A 61 2.60 3.50 14.88
C ASP A 61 1.68 2.27 14.82
N LEU A 62 2.22 1.11 14.44
CA LEU A 62 1.45 -0.13 14.28
C LEU A 62 0.75 -0.56 15.59
N TYR A 63 1.40 -0.35 16.73
CA TYR A 63 0.87 -0.69 18.06
C TYR A 63 -0.04 0.39 18.66
N SER A 64 -0.12 1.56 18.03
CA SER A 64 -1.05 2.63 18.43
C SER A 64 -2.49 2.32 17.97
N PHE A 65 -2.64 1.33 17.08
CA PHE A 65 -3.92 0.85 16.56
C PHE A 65 -4.73 0.18 17.67
N GLY A 66 -5.79 0.84 18.15
CA GLY A 66 -6.69 0.35 19.21
C GLY A 66 -6.68 1.16 20.50
N SER A 67 -5.78 2.14 20.67
CA SER A 67 -5.68 2.95 21.90
C SER A 67 -6.72 4.08 22.05
N GLY A 68 -7.80 4.08 21.27
CA GLY A 68 -8.94 4.98 21.49
C GLY A 68 -8.78 6.41 20.99
N ILE A 69 -7.84 6.68 20.07
CA ILE A 69 -7.68 8.03 19.50
C ILE A 69 -8.65 8.22 18.32
N LEU A 70 -9.91 8.51 18.63
CA LEU A 70 -10.80 9.18 17.69
C LEU A 70 -10.11 10.50 17.23
N ASN A 71 -10.16 10.79 15.93
CA ASN A 71 -9.60 11.97 15.24
C ASN A 71 -8.10 12.01 14.90
N THR A 72 -7.29 10.97 15.12
CA THR A 72 -5.95 10.90 14.50
C THR A 72 -5.93 9.93 13.32
N CYS A 73 -5.59 10.45 12.14
CA CYS A 73 -5.25 9.61 10.99
C CYS A 73 -3.88 8.97 11.29
N ILE A 74 -3.87 7.69 11.64
CA ILE A 74 -2.63 6.92 11.83
C ILE A 74 -2.14 6.48 10.45
N GLY A 75 -0.91 6.80 10.10
CA GLY A 75 -0.31 6.42 8.83
C GLY A 75 -0.62 7.35 7.66
N THR A 76 -0.31 6.89 6.45
CA THR A 76 -0.42 7.63 5.19
C THR A 76 -1.35 6.90 4.23
N ILE A 77 -2.28 7.65 3.62
CA ILE A 77 -3.12 7.16 2.53
C ILE A 77 -2.62 7.78 1.23
N PHE A 78 -2.38 6.96 0.21
CA PHE A 78 -1.94 7.41 -1.12
C PHE A 78 -2.68 6.65 -2.22
N LEU A 79 -2.75 7.24 -3.41
CA LEU A 79 -3.38 6.63 -4.58
C LEU A 79 -2.49 5.53 -5.15
N HIS A 80 -3.11 4.47 -5.67
CA HIS A 80 -2.38 3.41 -6.37
C HIS A 80 -1.59 3.96 -7.57
N THR A 81 -2.13 4.97 -8.26
CA THR A 81 -1.46 5.64 -9.38
C THR A 81 -0.22 6.44 -8.98
N GLU A 82 -0.03 6.70 -7.69
CA GLU A 82 1.17 7.37 -7.18
C GLU A 82 2.30 6.38 -6.86
N LEU A 83 2.07 5.06 -6.95
CA LEU A 83 3.11 4.06 -6.77
C LEU A 83 4.07 4.06 -7.96
N LYS A 84 5.36 4.09 -7.65
CA LYS A 84 6.45 3.80 -8.59
C LYS A 84 6.99 2.40 -8.37
N SER A 85 7.26 2.02 -7.12
CA SER A 85 7.61 0.66 -6.76
C SER A 85 7.26 0.30 -5.32
N VAL A 86 7.17 -1.00 -5.05
CA VAL A 86 6.99 -1.56 -3.71
C VAL A 86 8.00 -2.68 -3.52
N ARG A 87 8.94 -2.48 -2.59
CA ARG A 87 9.91 -3.48 -2.16
C ARG A 87 9.42 -4.16 -0.88
N PHE A 88 9.38 -5.48 -0.89
CA PHE A 88 8.97 -6.31 0.23
C PHE A 88 10.20 -6.65 1.05
N LEU A 89 10.22 -6.26 2.32
CA LEU A 89 11.45 -6.35 3.12
C LEU A 89 11.73 -7.77 3.61
N CYS A 90 10.71 -8.63 3.65
CA CYS A 90 10.84 -10.02 4.10
C CYS A 90 11.62 -10.90 3.11
N ASP A 91 11.48 -10.67 1.80
CA ASP A 91 12.11 -11.46 0.74
C ASP A 91 12.93 -10.62 -0.26
N ASN A 92 13.07 -9.32 -0.02
CA ASN A 92 13.74 -8.32 -0.87
C ASN A 92 13.21 -8.23 -2.31
N SER A 93 12.05 -8.81 -2.59
CA SER A 93 11.45 -8.74 -3.91
C SER A 93 10.82 -7.37 -4.16
N GLU A 94 10.67 -6.99 -5.43
CA GLU A 94 10.13 -5.67 -5.81
C GLU A 94 9.04 -5.79 -6.88
N LEU A 95 8.00 -4.97 -6.76
CA LEU A 95 7.01 -4.73 -7.81
C LEU A 95 7.15 -3.30 -8.30
N VAL A 96 7.17 -3.11 -9.63
CA VAL A 96 7.29 -1.80 -10.29
C VAL A 96 5.99 -1.52 -11.05
N PHE A 97 5.55 -0.27 -11.04
CA PHE A 97 4.23 0.17 -11.53
C PHE A 97 4.33 1.19 -12.67
#